data_AF-A0A930I045-F1
#
_entry.id   AF-A0A930I045-F1
#
_cell.length_a   1.000
_cell.length_b   1.000
_cell.length_c   1.000
_cell.angle_alpha   90.00
_cell.angle_beta   90.00
_cell.angle_gamma   90.00
#
_symmetry.space_group_name_H-M   'P 1'
#
loop_
_entity.id
_entity.type
_entity.pdbx_description
1 polymer ?
#
loop_
_entity_poly.entity_id
_entity_poly.type
_entity_poly.pdbx_seq_one_letter_code
_entity_poly.pdbx_strand_id
1 'polypeptide(L)'
;MNFRKRLFLKLLFTFTAALTITAAPRPKAVIKAVAAKVFGQSPSLSMTRASGEEPRTLLANKAFTVMGYNNGGFVIVSNDDLLPAVIAYSNTVFDKNTSNAGFKWYLSAVEEAINGIVKAGKPRTMIAPDQSKYAAKIPSFVTSIWGQEKPYNNLCPEGTTSGTGSWQGYGSTGRTVTGCVATAMAQIMYYNRWPEKGTGGTHSVYVKQADGTKKIVTVNYEESFYDYANMIDSYKGHYSKEQGDAVAKLMLDCGVAADMNYATDGSGTYTENAARGLRRNFGYPETTQMLKRRRYSEQAWMDIIYNEINERRAILYTGVDNKNGGHAFVLSGYDETGKVWINWGWDGASDGFYDIALLNPKSYKFSEDQDMIIGIEGEKTETLQDTITVDTPGRLQELIADSIKSKISSLKINGKINSTDLRTIRQIAGNNPDGTIQRSSLVSLDLSDAVIVSGGDPYLVDDKRQLITNDNEIPERAFFNCKSIRKLILPKSTMTIGDGAFGKLGRLDSISIPTGDNKNYIFDGQTLMTKDSKEIIAVMPNNKGDFNVAKGITKIHNYGFSGCSKLTKIVLPNT
;
A
#
# COMPACT_ATOMS: atom_id res chain seq x y z
N MET A 1 -33.38 44.51 -62.32
CA MET A 1 -33.46 45.90 -61.85
C MET A 1 -33.00 45.95 -60.39
N ASN A 2 -31.82 46.53 -60.17
CA ASN A 2 -31.19 47.09 -58.96
C ASN A 2 -31.17 46.29 -57.64
N PHE A 3 -30.01 45.74 -57.23
CA PHE A 3 -28.88 46.38 -56.50
C PHE A 3 -29.23 46.98 -55.13
N ARG A 4 -28.71 46.36 -54.06
CA ARG A 4 -28.05 47.07 -52.95
C ARG A 4 -27.15 46.12 -52.13
N LYS A 5 -25.85 46.19 -52.43
CA LYS A 5 -24.75 45.83 -51.52
C LYS A 5 -24.73 46.83 -50.35
N ARG A 6 -24.58 46.36 -49.11
CA ARG A 6 -23.81 47.09 -48.08
C ARG A 6 -23.00 46.11 -47.24
N LEU A 7 -21.69 46.17 -47.51
CA LEU A 7 -20.56 45.76 -46.69
C LEU A 7 -20.80 46.17 -45.23
N PHE A 8 -20.73 45.22 -44.28
CA PHE A 8 -20.43 45.53 -42.89
C PHE A 8 -19.09 44.88 -42.52
N LEU A 9 -18.13 45.76 -42.31
CA LEU A 9 -16.75 45.53 -41.96
C LEU A 9 -16.67 44.81 -40.60
N LYS A 10 -16.05 43.63 -40.57
CA LYS A 10 -15.63 42.96 -39.34
C LYS A 10 -14.52 43.79 -38.70
N LEU A 11 -14.80 44.45 -37.58
CA LEU A 11 -13.75 44.92 -36.67
C LEU A 11 -13.78 44.03 -35.43
N LEU A 12 -13.02 42.93 -35.51
CA LEU A 12 -12.75 42.05 -34.37
C LEU A 12 -11.68 42.76 -33.52
N PHE A 13 -12.09 43.50 -32.51
CA PHE A 13 -11.15 43.96 -31.47
C PHE A 13 -10.74 42.75 -30.63
N THR A 14 -9.65 42.09 -31.01
CA THR A 14 -8.92 41.17 -30.14
C THR A 14 -8.24 42.00 -29.06
N PHE A 15 -8.96 42.25 -27.97
CA PHE A 15 -8.38 42.75 -26.73
C PHE A 15 -7.75 41.56 -26.01
N THR A 16 -6.55 41.16 -26.44
CA THR A 16 -5.68 40.29 -25.61
C THR A 16 -5.10 41.16 -24.51
N ALA A 17 -5.91 41.48 -23.50
CA ALA A 17 -5.38 41.84 -22.21
C ALA A 17 -4.69 40.57 -21.68
N ALA A 18 -3.36 40.59 -21.69
CA ALA A 18 -2.59 39.71 -20.84
C ALA A 18 -3.01 40.02 -19.41
N LEU A 19 -3.99 39.26 -18.89
CA LEU A 19 -4.32 39.24 -17.48
C LEU A 19 -3.07 38.72 -16.78
N THR A 20 -2.21 39.63 -16.36
CA THR A 20 -1.36 39.37 -15.22
C THR A 20 -2.32 39.02 -14.09
N ILE A 21 -2.33 37.75 -13.67
CA ILE A 21 -3.10 37.31 -12.50
C ILE A 21 -2.46 38.02 -11.31
N THR A 22 -2.91 39.24 -11.03
CA THR A 22 -2.62 39.92 -9.78
C THR A 22 -3.43 39.19 -8.71
N ALA A 23 -2.75 38.65 -7.71
CA ALA A 23 -3.38 37.99 -6.56
C ALA A 23 -4.54 38.84 -6.03
N ALA A 24 -5.75 38.29 -6.06
CA ALA A 24 -6.95 38.96 -5.61
C ALA A 24 -7.77 37.99 -4.75
N PRO A 25 -8.34 38.47 -3.62
CA PRO A 25 -9.33 37.71 -2.90
C PRO A 25 -10.50 37.36 -3.83
N ARG A 26 -10.87 36.08 -3.86
CA ARG A 26 -11.97 35.59 -4.68
C ARG A 26 -13.29 36.21 -4.20
N PRO A 27 -14.08 36.84 -5.09
CA PRO A 27 -15.36 37.43 -4.68
C PRO A 27 -16.35 36.38 -4.16
N LYS A 28 -17.16 36.75 -3.14
CA LYS A 28 -18.17 35.86 -2.55
C LYS A 28 -19.15 35.27 -3.58
N ALA A 29 -19.52 36.05 -4.60
CA ALA A 29 -20.38 35.58 -5.69
C ALA A 29 -19.73 34.45 -6.51
N VAL A 30 -18.42 34.54 -6.75
CA VAL A 30 -17.64 33.51 -7.43
C VAL A 30 -17.54 32.26 -6.55
N ILE A 31 -17.27 32.41 -5.25
CA ILE A 31 -17.26 31.28 -4.30
C ILE A 31 -18.58 30.51 -4.32
N LYS A 32 -19.71 31.23 -4.26
CA LYS A 32 -21.05 30.63 -4.32
C LYS A 32 -21.30 29.92 -5.65
N ALA A 33 -20.92 30.54 -6.77
CA ALA A 33 -21.07 29.95 -8.10
C ALA A 33 -20.21 28.69 -8.30
N VAL A 34 -18.96 28.69 -7.82
CA VAL A 34 -18.07 27.52 -7.84
C VAL A 34 -18.68 26.38 -7.03
N ALA A 35 -19.14 26.64 -5.80
CA ALA A 35 -19.78 25.62 -4.98
C ALA A 35 -21.04 25.05 -5.65
N ALA A 36 -21.94 25.91 -6.17
CA ALA A 36 -23.14 25.49 -6.88
C ALA A 36 -22.84 24.62 -8.10
N LYS A 37 -21.76 24.93 -8.85
CA LYS A 37 -21.31 24.12 -9.98
C LYS A 37 -20.88 22.72 -9.54
N VAL A 38 -20.11 22.60 -8.45
CA VAL A 38 -19.69 21.30 -7.89
C VAL A 38 -20.89 20.45 -7.47
N PHE A 39 -21.86 21.05 -6.78
CA PHE A 39 -23.11 20.36 -6.40
C PHE A 39 -23.94 19.91 -7.60
N GLY A 40 -23.95 20.68 -8.70
CA GLY A 40 -24.70 20.34 -9.92
C GLY A 40 -24.02 19.32 -10.82
N GLN A 41 -22.69 19.19 -10.76
CA GLN A 41 -21.92 18.30 -11.64
C GLN A 41 -21.65 16.91 -11.02
N SER A 42 -21.75 16.79 -9.70
CA SER A 42 -21.53 15.51 -9.01
C SER A 42 -22.86 14.82 -8.71
N PRO A 43 -23.17 13.67 -9.34
CA PRO A 43 -24.41 12.93 -9.08
C PRO A 43 -24.61 12.59 -7.59
N SER A 44 -23.53 12.25 -6.88
CA SER A 44 -23.58 11.91 -5.45
C SER A 44 -23.87 13.13 -4.56
N LEU A 45 -23.43 14.32 -4.95
CA LEU A 45 -23.74 15.57 -4.24
C LEU A 45 -25.13 16.12 -4.61
N SER A 46 -25.59 15.85 -5.84
CA SER A 46 -26.90 16.29 -6.31
C SER A 46 -28.05 15.59 -5.56
N MET A 47 -27.83 14.36 -5.07
CA MET A 47 -28.82 13.64 -4.24
C MET A 47 -28.98 14.24 -2.83
N THR A 48 -27.95 14.91 -2.31
CA THR A 48 -27.97 15.53 -0.98
C THR A 48 -28.71 16.87 -0.96
N ARG A 49 -29.12 17.35 -2.14
CA ARG A 49 -29.84 18.60 -2.34
C ARG A 49 -31.30 18.39 -1.90
N ALA A 50 -31.69 18.96 -0.76
CA ALA A 50 -33.12 19.18 -0.49
C ALA A 50 -33.68 20.01 -1.65
N SER A 51 -34.81 19.59 -2.23
CA SER A 51 -35.34 20.16 -3.48
C SER A 51 -35.55 21.68 -3.36
N GLY A 52 -34.61 22.47 -3.88
CA GLY A 52 -34.71 23.93 -3.99
C GLY A 52 -33.80 24.76 -3.07
N GLU A 53 -33.04 24.17 -2.13
CA GLU A 53 -32.14 24.97 -1.29
C GLU A 53 -30.88 25.43 -2.04
N GLU A 54 -30.44 26.68 -1.76
CA GLU A 54 -29.15 27.20 -2.19
C GLU A 54 -28.05 26.89 -1.17
N PRO A 55 -26.81 26.59 -1.60
CA PRO A 55 -25.72 26.30 -0.68
C PRO A 55 -25.37 27.55 0.14
N ARG A 56 -25.21 27.37 1.45
CA ARG A 56 -24.89 28.45 2.40
C ARG A 56 -23.47 28.31 2.95
N THR A 57 -22.95 29.39 3.52
CA THR A 57 -21.66 29.36 4.21
C THR A 57 -21.78 28.65 5.55
N LEU A 58 -21.02 27.58 5.75
CA LEU A 58 -20.97 26.78 6.98
C LEU A 58 -19.75 27.14 7.84
N LEU A 59 -18.67 27.56 7.21
CA LEU A 59 -17.45 28.07 7.84
C LEU A 59 -16.76 29.04 6.86
N ALA A 60 -16.12 30.10 7.36
CA ALA A 60 -15.29 30.98 6.56
C ALA A 60 -14.12 31.50 7.41
N ASN A 61 -12.91 31.47 6.86
CA ASN A 61 -11.72 32.11 7.42
C ASN A 61 -11.01 32.92 6.32
N LYS A 62 -9.77 33.36 6.56
CA LYS A 62 -9.01 34.12 5.55
C LYS A 62 -8.63 33.25 4.33
N ALA A 63 -8.35 31.97 4.55
CA ALA A 63 -7.82 31.06 3.55
C ALA A 63 -8.90 30.45 2.63
N PHE A 64 -10.03 30.02 3.20
CA PHE A 64 -11.09 29.33 2.47
C PHE A 64 -12.49 29.57 3.06
N THR A 65 -13.49 29.19 2.28
CA THR A 65 -14.90 29.18 2.66
C THR A 65 -15.48 27.79 2.45
N VAL A 66 -16.16 27.24 3.45
CA VAL A 66 -16.94 26.01 3.35
C VAL A 66 -18.38 26.36 3.01
N MET A 67 -18.83 25.90 1.85
CA MET A 67 -20.20 26.05 1.35
C MET A 67 -20.91 24.70 1.41
N GLY A 68 -22.15 24.62 1.87
CA GLY A 68 -22.87 23.35 1.91
C GLY A 68 -24.35 23.47 2.29
N TYR A 69 -24.97 22.31 2.49
CA TYR A 69 -26.36 22.19 2.94
C TYR A 69 -26.46 21.59 4.34
N ASN A 70 -27.60 21.78 5.00
CA ASN A 70 -27.80 21.37 6.40
C ASN A 70 -27.85 19.86 6.54
N ASN A 71 -28.46 19.22 5.54
CA ASN A 71 -28.76 17.81 5.54
C ASN A 71 -27.77 17.01 4.67
N GLY A 72 -26.63 17.63 4.34
CA GLY A 72 -25.46 16.98 3.77
C GLY A 72 -24.88 17.67 2.53
N GLY A 73 -23.63 17.37 2.23
CA GLY A 73 -22.90 17.97 1.14
C GLY A 73 -22.16 19.24 1.58
N PHE A 74 -20.85 19.27 1.36
CA PHE A 74 -20.05 20.48 1.49
C PHE A 74 -18.93 20.56 0.44
N VAL A 75 -18.51 21.78 0.17
CA VAL A 75 -17.42 22.15 -0.74
C VAL A 75 -16.53 23.15 -0.02
N ILE A 76 -15.23 22.87 0.02
CA ILE A 76 -14.22 23.80 0.53
C ILE A 76 -13.64 24.57 -0.67
N VAL A 77 -13.87 25.88 -0.69
CA VAL A 77 -13.47 26.77 -1.78
C VAL A 77 -12.36 27.70 -1.28
N SER A 78 -11.24 27.77 -1.99
CA SER A 78 -10.18 28.73 -1.64
C SER A 78 -10.69 30.17 -1.80
N ASN A 79 -10.24 31.07 -0.93
CA ASN A 79 -10.58 32.49 -1.01
C ASN A 79 -9.58 33.29 -1.86
N ASP A 80 -8.62 32.65 -2.53
CA ASP A 80 -7.60 33.32 -3.33
C ASP A 80 -7.43 32.66 -4.71
N ASP A 81 -7.24 33.47 -5.75
CA ASP A 81 -7.08 33.01 -7.14
C ASP A 81 -5.67 32.49 -7.47
N LEU A 82 -4.72 32.58 -6.54
CA LEU A 82 -3.44 31.86 -6.63
C LEU A 82 -3.58 30.33 -6.47
N LEU A 83 -4.75 29.84 -6.06
CA LEU A 83 -5.02 28.42 -5.87
C LEU A 83 -6.21 27.93 -6.72
N PRO A 84 -6.26 26.61 -7.01
CA PRO A 84 -7.43 25.99 -7.60
C PRO A 84 -8.68 26.29 -6.78
N ALA A 85 -9.81 26.46 -7.46
CA ALA A 85 -10.96 27.02 -6.77
C ALA A 85 -11.52 26.09 -5.70
N VAL A 86 -11.64 24.82 -6.03
CA VAL A 86 -12.17 23.77 -5.17
C VAL A 86 -11.02 23.00 -4.55
N ILE A 87 -10.92 23.03 -3.23
CA ILE A 87 -9.90 22.32 -2.44
C ILE A 87 -10.40 20.95 -2.00
N ALA A 88 -11.68 20.85 -1.65
CA ALA A 88 -12.30 19.59 -1.27
C ALA A 88 -13.81 19.61 -1.50
N TYR A 89 -14.41 18.43 -1.60
CA TYR A 89 -15.86 18.26 -1.55
C TYR A 89 -16.23 16.90 -0.96
N SER A 90 -17.38 16.84 -0.31
CA SER A 90 -17.92 15.64 0.33
C SER A 90 -19.44 15.68 0.25
N ASN A 91 -20.06 14.49 0.18
CA ASN A 91 -21.51 14.33 0.27
C ASN A 91 -22.02 14.25 1.72
N THR A 92 -21.13 14.25 2.72
CA THR A 92 -21.51 14.15 4.13
C THR A 92 -21.92 15.50 4.68
N VAL A 93 -22.54 15.50 5.87
CA VAL A 93 -22.77 16.73 6.63
C VAL A 93 -21.43 17.29 7.09
N PHE A 94 -21.25 18.60 6.94
CA PHE A 94 -20.13 19.31 7.54
C PHE A 94 -20.45 19.66 8.99
N ASP A 95 -19.59 19.22 9.91
CA ASP A 95 -19.68 19.56 11.32
C ASP A 95 -18.43 20.34 11.77
N LYS A 96 -18.62 21.62 12.06
CA LYS A 96 -17.54 22.50 12.57
C LYS A 96 -17.01 22.08 13.94
N ASN A 97 -17.78 21.30 14.70
CA ASN A 97 -17.46 20.83 16.05
C ASN A 97 -17.08 19.34 16.07
N THR A 98 -16.81 18.73 14.90
CA THR A 98 -16.59 17.29 14.75
C THR A 98 -15.56 16.73 15.72
N SER A 99 -15.71 15.49 16.18
CA SER A 99 -14.64 14.79 16.89
C SER A 99 -13.59 14.18 15.96
N ASN A 100 -13.80 14.20 14.64
CA ASN A 100 -12.86 13.67 13.66
C ASN A 100 -11.55 14.47 13.66
N ALA A 101 -10.57 13.95 14.39
CA ALA A 101 -9.26 14.59 14.57
C ALA A 101 -8.49 14.70 13.24
N GLY A 102 -8.63 13.73 12.34
CA GLY A 102 -8.00 13.75 11.02
C GLY A 102 -8.56 14.87 10.14
N PHE A 103 -9.88 15.05 10.11
CA PHE A 103 -10.48 16.15 9.36
C PHE A 103 -10.17 17.52 9.97
N LYS A 104 -10.13 17.65 11.31
CA LYS A 104 -9.66 18.88 11.97
C LYS A 104 -8.23 19.23 11.55
N TRP A 105 -7.32 18.25 11.61
CA TRP A 105 -5.96 18.41 11.14
C TRP A 105 -5.91 18.89 9.69
N TYR A 106 -6.67 18.25 8.80
CA TYR A 106 -6.71 18.63 7.39
C TYR A 106 -7.13 20.10 7.21
N LEU A 107 -8.19 20.55 7.91
CA LEU A 107 -8.64 21.95 7.82
C LEU A 107 -7.55 22.93 8.28
N SER A 108 -6.86 22.63 9.38
CA SER A 108 -5.73 23.44 9.86
C SER A 108 -4.56 23.44 8.88
N ALA A 109 -4.19 22.28 8.35
CA ALA A 109 -3.07 22.15 7.41
C ALA A 109 -3.35 22.85 6.08
N VAL A 110 -4.58 22.78 5.57
CA VAL A 110 -5.01 23.50 4.37
C VAL A 110 -5.02 25.01 4.61
N GLU A 111 -5.52 25.48 5.75
CA GLU A 111 -5.49 26.92 6.07
C GLU A 111 -4.05 27.45 6.08
N GLU A 112 -3.12 26.73 6.71
CA GLU A 112 -1.71 27.11 6.74
C GLU A 112 -1.08 27.08 5.34
N ALA A 113 -1.31 26.01 4.57
CA ALA A 113 -0.76 25.86 3.22
C ALA A 113 -1.24 26.99 2.28
N ILE A 114 -2.54 27.30 2.30
CA ILE A 114 -3.11 28.41 1.52
C ILE A 114 -2.47 29.74 1.93
N ASN A 115 -2.41 30.04 3.22
CA ASN A 115 -1.80 31.27 3.71
C ASN A 115 -0.32 31.39 3.30
N GLY A 116 0.42 30.27 3.32
CA GLY A 116 1.80 30.20 2.84
C GLY A 116 1.94 30.50 1.34
N ILE A 117 1.08 29.90 0.51
CA ILE A 117 1.05 30.12 -0.94
C ILE A 117 0.71 31.58 -1.27
N VAL A 118 -0.33 32.12 -0.63
CA VAL A 118 -0.74 33.53 -0.81
C VAL A 118 0.38 34.48 -0.41
N LYS A 119 1.06 34.21 0.72
CA LYS A 119 2.22 35.00 1.15
C LYS A 119 3.39 34.92 0.16
N ALA A 120 3.62 33.75 -0.44
CA ALA A 120 4.68 33.55 -1.42
C ALA A 120 4.37 34.18 -2.78
N GLY A 121 3.10 34.48 -3.10
CA GLY A 121 2.67 35.12 -4.33
C GLY A 121 2.88 34.27 -5.60
N LYS A 122 3.08 32.96 -5.45
CA LYS A 122 3.30 32.03 -6.57
C LYS A 122 2.05 31.18 -6.80
N PRO A 123 1.40 31.27 -7.98
CA PRO A 123 0.26 30.43 -8.29
C PRO A 123 0.60 28.94 -8.16
N ARG A 124 -0.35 28.16 -7.62
CA ARG A 124 -0.30 26.70 -7.59
C ARG A 124 -1.37 26.12 -8.49
N THR A 125 -1.02 25.11 -9.26
CA THR A 125 -1.97 24.28 -10.01
C THR A 125 -2.18 22.94 -9.32
N MET A 126 -3.34 22.32 -9.53
CA MET A 126 -3.58 20.95 -9.09
C MET A 126 -2.78 19.97 -9.96
N ILE A 127 -2.32 18.87 -9.39
CA ILE A 127 -1.63 17.80 -10.12
C ILE A 127 -2.67 16.77 -10.52
N ALA A 128 -3.11 16.80 -11.78
CA ALA A 128 -4.07 15.83 -12.32
C ALA A 128 -3.38 14.50 -12.70
N PRO A 129 -4.13 13.38 -12.79
CA PRO A 129 -3.58 12.12 -13.30
C PRO A 129 -3.15 12.26 -14.77
N ASP A 130 -1.94 11.80 -15.09
CA ASP A 130 -1.46 11.68 -16.47
C ASP A 130 -2.27 10.62 -17.22
N GLN A 131 -3.18 11.06 -18.09
CA GLN A 131 -4.12 10.19 -18.79
C GLN A 131 -3.45 9.24 -19.81
N SER A 132 -2.17 9.45 -20.13
CA SER A 132 -1.40 8.48 -20.92
C SER A 132 -0.99 7.24 -20.11
N LYS A 133 -1.03 7.32 -18.77
CA LYS A 133 -0.61 6.27 -17.83
C LYS A 133 -1.74 5.75 -16.95
N TYR A 134 -2.68 6.63 -16.60
CA TYR A 134 -3.67 6.40 -15.57
C TYR A 134 -5.08 6.70 -16.09
N ALA A 135 -6.09 6.06 -15.50
CA ALA A 135 -7.47 6.44 -15.75
C ALA A 135 -7.71 7.92 -15.40
N ALA A 136 -8.65 8.57 -16.08
CA ALA A 136 -8.98 9.97 -15.79
C ALA A 136 -9.56 10.14 -14.37
N LYS A 137 -10.29 9.15 -13.87
CA LYS A 137 -10.82 9.11 -12.50
C LYS A 137 -11.03 7.68 -12.04
N ILE A 138 -10.98 7.47 -10.73
CA ILE A 138 -11.30 6.21 -10.08
C ILE A 138 -12.22 6.52 -8.89
N PRO A 139 -13.50 6.09 -8.90
CA PRO A 139 -14.37 6.19 -7.73
C PRO A 139 -13.77 5.45 -6.53
N SER A 140 -14.13 5.87 -5.31
CA SER A 140 -13.73 5.12 -4.12
C SER A 140 -14.16 3.66 -4.24
N PHE A 141 -13.23 2.74 -4.02
CA PHE A 141 -13.51 1.30 -4.03
C PHE A 141 -13.49 0.67 -2.64
N VAL A 142 -13.04 1.40 -1.60
CA VAL A 142 -13.23 0.99 -0.20
C VAL A 142 -14.59 1.50 0.24
N THR A 143 -15.46 0.57 0.63
CA THR A 143 -16.88 0.80 0.94
C THR A 143 -17.16 0.89 2.43
N SER A 144 -16.29 0.31 3.26
CA SER A 144 -16.44 0.40 4.71
C SER A 144 -16.36 1.85 5.17
N ILE A 145 -17.17 2.18 6.17
CA ILE A 145 -17.21 3.47 6.85
C ILE A 145 -17.09 3.21 8.35
N TRP A 146 -15.94 2.68 8.75
CA TRP A 146 -15.68 2.23 10.12
C TRP A 146 -15.17 3.35 11.01
N GLY A 147 -15.27 3.12 12.32
CA GLY A 147 -14.85 4.03 13.38
C GLY A 147 -13.82 3.40 14.31
N GLN A 148 -13.69 3.99 15.51
CA GLN A 148 -12.71 3.56 16.51
C GLN A 148 -13.33 3.14 17.86
N GLU A 149 -14.63 3.36 18.03
CA GLU A 149 -15.37 3.02 19.26
C GLU A 149 -16.23 1.76 19.05
N LYS A 150 -17.30 1.59 19.83
CA LYS A 150 -18.15 0.40 19.73
C LYS A 150 -18.81 0.32 18.33
N PRO A 151 -18.86 -0.87 17.69
CA PRO A 151 -18.37 -2.18 18.16
C PRO A 151 -16.90 -2.48 17.87
N TYR A 152 -16.24 -1.65 17.07
CA TYR A 152 -14.86 -1.85 16.61
C TYR A 152 -13.87 -2.10 17.76
N ASN A 153 -14.08 -1.47 18.91
CA ASN A 153 -13.20 -1.62 20.08
C ASN A 153 -13.68 -2.64 21.12
N ASN A 154 -14.71 -3.46 20.85
CA ASN A 154 -15.26 -4.39 21.85
C ASN A 154 -14.20 -5.33 22.47
N LEU A 155 -13.18 -5.70 21.69
CA LEU A 155 -12.08 -6.56 22.11
C LEU A 155 -10.79 -5.79 22.46
N CYS A 156 -10.74 -4.48 22.24
CA CYS A 156 -9.59 -3.66 22.66
C CYS A 156 -9.37 -3.78 24.17
N PRO A 157 -8.13 -3.72 24.66
CA PRO A 157 -7.85 -3.86 26.09
C PRO A 157 -8.45 -2.72 26.91
N GLU A 158 -8.59 -2.94 28.21
CA GLU A 158 -8.81 -1.85 29.16
C GLU A 158 -7.49 -1.15 29.48
N GLY A 159 -7.53 0.17 29.59
CA GLY A 159 -6.38 1.03 29.85
C GLY A 159 -6.80 2.38 30.41
N THR A 160 -5.85 3.30 30.54
CA THR A 160 -6.10 4.68 31.01
C THR A 160 -5.99 5.69 29.86
N THR A 161 -6.11 6.99 30.16
CA THR A 161 -5.97 8.09 29.19
C THR A 161 -4.52 8.27 28.72
N SER A 162 -4.35 8.98 27.60
CA SER A 162 -3.08 9.18 26.89
C SER A 162 -2.11 10.14 27.61
N GLY A 163 -2.61 10.90 28.59
CA GLY A 163 -1.85 11.85 29.43
C GLY A 163 -0.93 11.18 30.45
N THR A 164 0.31 11.69 30.57
CA THR A 164 1.47 10.98 31.14
C THR A 164 2.15 11.71 32.30
N GLY A 165 2.32 11.02 33.44
CA GLY A 165 3.33 11.31 34.45
C GLY A 165 2.99 10.67 35.78
N SER A 166 3.95 10.10 36.52
CA SER A 166 3.74 9.54 37.86
C SER A 166 3.18 10.54 38.89
N TRP A 167 3.14 11.83 38.54
CA TRP A 167 2.68 12.96 39.35
C TRP A 167 1.28 13.46 39.02
N GLN A 168 0.70 13.05 37.89
CA GLN A 168 -0.68 13.35 37.52
C GLN A 168 -1.45 12.03 37.61
N GLY A 169 -2.34 11.91 38.59
CA GLY A 169 -3.12 10.68 38.80
C GLY A 169 -3.73 10.20 37.49
N TYR A 170 -3.47 8.95 37.13
CA TYR A 170 -4.08 8.35 35.96
C TYR A 170 -5.60 8.31 36.17
N GLY A 171 -6.38 8.73 35.17
CA GLY A 171 -7.84 8.63 35.24
C GLY A 171 -8.32 7.17 35.37
N SER A 172 -9.62 6.96 35.49
CA SER A 172 -10.21 5.60 35.60
C SER A 172 -9.82 4.70 34.43
N THR A 173 -9.61 3.41 34.71
CA THR A 173 -9.45 2.37 33.68
C THR A 173 -10.75 2.20 32.90
N GLY A 174 -10.67 2.10 31.57
CA GLY A 174 -11.82 1.88 30.69
C GLY A 174 -11.42 1.26 29.35
N ARG A 175 -12.42 0.91 28.52
CA ARG A 175 -12.19 0.34 27.19
C ARG A 175 -11.45 1.35 26.33
N THR A 176 -10.29 0.94 25.79
CA THR A 176 -9.51 1.79 24.89
C THR A 176 -10.13 1.86 23.50
N VAL A 177 -9.88 2.94 22.77
CA VAL A 177 -10.28 3.02 21.35
C VAL A 177 -9.34 2.20 20.48
N THR A 178 -9.77 1.80 19.27
CA THR A 178 -8.92 1.00 18.36
C THR A 178 -7.64 1.73 17.96
N GLY A 179 -7.73 3.04 17.72
CA GLY A 179 -6.67 3.86 17.15
C GLY A 179 -6.77 3.97 15.63
N CYS A 180 -6.52 5.17 15.11
CA CYS A 180 -6.72 5.50 13.69
C CYS A 180 -5.94 4.59 12.73
N VAL A 181 -4.72 4.20 13.10
CA VAL A 181 -3.88 3.29 12.30
C VAL A 181 -4.50 1.90 12.22
N ALA A 182 -5.02 1.35 13.33
CA ALA A 182 -5.67 0.05 13.33
C ALA A 182 -6.96 0.07 12.50
N THR A 183 -7.76 1.14 12.61
CA THR A 183 -8.97 1.31 11.80
C THR A 183 -8.64 1.43 10.31
N ALA A 184 -7.61 2.19 9.92
CA ALA A 184 -7.18 2.28 8.53
C ALA A 184 -6.66 0.94 7.99
N MET A 185 -5.85 0.21 8.77
CA MET A 185 -5.39 -1.15 8.42
C MET A 185 -6.59 -2.09 8.20
N ALA A 186 -7.51 -2.15 9.16
CA ALA A 186 -8.66 -3.04 9.14
C ALA A 186 -9.58 -2.78 7.95
N GLN A 187 -9.83 -1.51 7.60
CA GLN A 187 -10.66 -1.17 6.43
C GLN A 187 -10.02 -1.66 5.12
N ILE A 188 -8.69 -1.53 4.96
CA ILE A 188 -7.98 -2.00 3.77
C ILE A 188 -7.94 -3.53 3.71
N MET A 189 -7.69 -4.19 4.85
CA MET A 189 -7.71 -5.65 4.93
C MET A 189 -9.09 -6.23 4.65
N TYR A 190 -10.14 -5.59 5.17
CA TYR A 190 -11.52 -5.92 4.84
C TYR A 190 -11.72 -5.79 3.34
N TYR A 191 -11.41 -4.65 2.72
CA TYR A 191 -11.51 -4.49 1.26
C TYR A 191 -10.82 -5.62 0.48
N ASN A 192 -9.60 -5.99 0.87
CA ASN A 192 -8.86 -7.09 0.25
C ASN A 192 -9.41 -8.48 0.56
N ARG A 193 -10.23 -8.62 1.61
CA ARG A 193 -10.66 -9.90 2.22
C ARG A 193 -9.45 -10.80 2.51
N TRP A 194 -8.36 -10.20 2.99
CA TRP A 194 -7.07 -10.87 3.13
C TRP A 194 -6.23 -10.35 4.32
N PRO A 195 -5.55 -11.24 5.07
CA PRO A 195 -5.50 -12.70 4.87
C PRO A 195 -6.70 -13.39 5.52
N GLU A 196 -6.97 -14.65 5.17
CA GLU A 196 -7.94 -15.50 5.89
C GLU A 196 -7.47 -15.78 7.33
N LYS A 197 -6.15 -15.94 7.50
CA LYS A 197 -5.50 -16.27 8.77
C LYS A 197 -4.22 -15.46 8.93
N GLY A 198 -3.93 -15.01 10.15
CA GLY A 198 -2.66 -14.39 10.50
C GLY A 198 -1.46 -15.36 10.40
N THR A 199 -0.25 -14.81 10.47
CA THR A 199 1.01 -15.55 10.42
C THR A 199 2.01 -15.03 11.44
N GLY A 200 3.13 -15.72 11.64
CA GLY A 200 4.28 -15.14 12.35
C GLY A 200 4.20 -15.27 13.87
N GLY A 201 3.43 -16.24 14.36
CA GLY A 201 3.36 -16.61 15.78
C GLY A 201 2.63 -15.59 16.66
N THR A 202 3.13 -15.38 17.87
CA THR A 202 2.56 -14.45 18.84
C THR A 202 3.21 -13.07 18.77
N HIS A 203 2.43 -12.02 19.06
CA HIS A 203 2.96 -10.66 19.26
C HIS A 203 2.25 -10.00 20.44
N SER A 204 2.98 -9.18 21.19
CA SER A 204 2.48 -8.59 22.43
C SER A 204 2.73 -7.09 22.52
N VAL A 205 1.80 -6.39 23.17
CA VAL A 205 1.93 -4.97 23.54
C VAL A 205 1.66 -4.77 25.03
N TYR A 206 2.10 -3.64 25.56
CA TYR A 206 1.87 -3.27 26.96
C TYR A 206 0.87 -2.11 27.04
N VAL A 207 -0.16 -2.26 27.86
CA VAL A 207 -1.22 -1.27 28.07
C VAL A 207 -1.13 -0.70 29.47
N LYS A 208 -0.96 0.61 29.57
CA LYS A 208 -0.87 1.32 30.86
C LYS A 208 -2.22 1.31 31.57
N GLN A 209 -2.19 1.06 32.87
CA GLN A 209 -3.35 1.05 33.76
C GLN A 209 -3.36 2.27 34.69
N ALA A 210 -4.51 2.53 35.32
CA ALA A 210 -4.70 3.66 36.23
C ALA A 210 -3.82 3.60 37.49
N ASP A 211 -3.42 2.42 37.92
CA ASP A 211 -2.52 2.21 39.07
C ASP A 211 -1.02 2.36 38.70
N GLY A 212 -0.72 2.72 37.44
CA GLY A 212 0.65 2.81 36.92
C GLY A 212 1.25 1.48 36.48
N THR A 213 0.54 0.35 36.64
CA THR A 213 0.99 -0.95 36.14
C THR A 213 0.83 -1.05 34.61
N LYS A 214 1.44 -2.09 34.02
CA LYS A 214 1.30 -2.42 32.61
C LYS A 214 0.69 -3.81 32.46
N LYS A 215 -0.41 -3.89 31.72
CA LYS A 215 -1.02 -5.16 31.32
C LYS A 215 -0.48 -5.60 29.97
N ILE A 216 -0.09 -6.86 29.85
CA ILE A 216 0.33 -7.44 28.56
C ILE A 216 -0.92 -7.87 27.80
N VAL A 217 -0.98 -7.51 26.52
CA VAL A 217 -1.97 -8.01 25.56
C VAL A 217 -1.21 -8.77 24.49
N THR A 218 -1.58 -10.03 24.28
CA THR A 218 -0.92 -10.92 23.33
C THR A 218 -1.93 -11.44 22.32
N VAL A 219 -1.57 -11.41 21.04
CA VAL A 219 -2.32 -12.03 19.95
C VAL A 219 -1.50 -13.18 19.38
N ASN A 220 -2.12 -14.34 19.21
CA ASN A 220 -1.56 -15.46 18.45
C ASN A 220 -2.09 -15.42 17.02
N TYR A 221 -1.26 -15.00 16.06
CA TYR A 221 -1.67 -14.84 14.68
C TYR A 221 -1.84 -16.19 13.97
N GLU A 222 -1.15 -17.23 14.44
CA GLU A 222 -1.33 -18.61 13.95
C GLU A 222 -2.66 -19.25 14.42
N GLU A 223 -3.45 -18.55 15.24
CA GLU A 223 -4.80 -18.96 15.64
C GLU A 223 -5.85 -17.89 15.29
N SER A 224 -5.43 -16.81 14.63
CA SER A 224 -6.31 -15.68 14.29
C SER A 224 -6.88 -15.84 12.88
N PHE A 225 -8.15 -16.23 12.80
CA PHE A 225 -8.93 -16.30 11.57
C PHE A 225 -9.85 -15.08 11.46
N TYR A 226 -9.97 -14.53 10.25
CA TYR A 226 -10.71 -13.29 9.99
C TYR A 226 -11.99 -13.58 9.22
N ASP A 227 -13.13 -13.48 9.90
CA ASP A 227 -14.45 -13.71 9.33
C ASP A 227 -14.95 -12.46 8.58
N TYR A 228 -14.37 -12.21 7.40
CA TYR A 228 -14.79 -11.09 6.58
C TYR A 228 -16.22 -11.20 6.04
N ALA A 229 -16.82 -12.39 6.05
CA ALA A 229 -18.21 -12.59 5.61
C ALA A 229 -19.21 -11.96 6.60
N ASN A 230 -18.89 -11.99 7.89
CA ASN A 230 -19.67 -11.31 8.92
C ASN A 230 -19.28 -9.83 9.13
N MET A 231 -18.23 -9.34 8.46
CA MET A 231 -17.91 -7.91 8.47
C MET A 231 -18.75 -7.15 7.44
N ILE A 232 -19.36 -6.04 7.85
CA ILE A 232 -20.23 -5.20 7.00
C ILE A 232 -19.69 -3.78 6.84
N ASP A 233 -20.12 -3.08 5.79
CA ASP A 233 -19.61 -1.75 5.45
C ASP A 233 -19.88 -0.70 6.54
N SER A 234 -20.99 -0.80 7.27
CA SER A 234 -21.33 0.15 8.33
C SER A 234 -21.94 -0.54 9.52
N TYR A 235 -21.50 -0.11 10.71
CA TYR A 235 -22.10 -0.49 11.99
C TYR A 235 -22.95 0.63 12.58
N LYS A 236 -23.28 1.66 11.78
CA LYS A 236 -24.29 2.66 12.15
C LYS A 236 -25.67 2.00 12.09
N GLY A 237 -26.28 1.79 13.25
CA GLY A 237 -27.60 1.19 13.37
C GLY A 237 -27.51 -0.25 13.89
N HIS A 238 -28.32 -1.15 13.32
CA HIS A 238 -28.43 -2.51 13.82
C HIS A 238 -27.35 -3.42 13.21
N TYR A 239 -26.71 -4.22 14.07
CA TYR A 239 -25.76 -5.27 13.70
C TYR A 239 -25.87 -6.43 14.71
N SER A 240 -25.55 -7.65 14.28
CA SER A 240 -25.55 -8.83 15.16
C SER A 240 -24.30 -8.89 16.04
N LYS A 241 -24.32 -9.73 17.07
CA LYS A 241 -23.14 -9.94 17.93
C LYS A 241 -21.95 -10.47 17.11
N GLU A 242 -22.21 -11.41 16.20
CA GLU A 242 -21.22 -12.03 15.33
C GLU A 242 -20.55 -11.00 14.42
N GLN A 243 -21.35 -10.10 13.84
CA GLN A 243 -20.82 -9.01 13.00
C GLN A 243 -19.94 -8.06 13.82
N GLY A 244 -20.35 -7.72 15.04
CA GLY A 244 -19.59 -6.85 15.94
C GLY A 244 -18.29 -7.50 16.42
N ASP A 245 -18.32 -8.79 16.76
CA ASP A 245 -17.15 -9.54 17.20
C ASP A 245 -16.14 -9.75 16.07
N ALA A 246 -16.62 -9.99 14.84
CA ALA A 246 -15.76 -10.14 13.66
C ALA A 246 -14.90 -8.90 13.42
N VAL A 247 -15.51 -7.71 13.36
CA VAL A 247 -14.75 -6.45 13.17
C VAL A 247 -13.87 -6.13 14.38
N ALA A 248 -14.34 -6.39 15.61
CA ALA A 248 -13.56 -6.13 16.81
C ALA A 248 -12.29 -7.00 16.88
N LYS A 249 -12.35 -8.24 16.41
CA LYS A 249 -11.19 -9.15 16.33
C LYS A 249 -10.15 -8.60 15.37
N LEU A 250 -10.57 -8.20 14.17
CA LEU A 250 -9.66 -7.61 13.18
C LEU A 250 -9.02 -6.33 13.72
N MET A 251 -9.80 -5.46 14.36
CA MET A 251 -9.32 -4.20 14.94
C MET A 251 -8.27 -4.41 16.05
N LEU A 252 -8.54 -5.32 17.00
CA LEU A 252 -7.58 -5.65 18.06
C LEU A 252 -6.26 -6.16 17.47
N ASP A 253 -6.35 -7.10 16.53
CA ASP A 253 -5.18 -7.69 15.88
C ASP A 253 -4.38 -6.63 15.11
N CYS A 254 -5.05 -5.77 14.32
CA CYS A 254 -4.38 -4.67 13.63
C CYS A 254 -3.64 -3.75 14.60
N GLY A 255 -4.26 -3.40 15.73
CA GLY A 255 -3.62 -2.58 16.75
C GLY A 255 -2.43 -3.27 17.41
N VAL A 256 -2.56 -4.53 17.82
CA VAL A 256 -1.45 -5.28 18.43
C VAL A 256 -0.30 -5.45 17.42
N ALA A 257 -0.58 -5.83 16.17
CA ALA A 257 0.43 -5.98 15.11
C ALA A 257 1.19 -4.67 14.86
N ALA A 258 0.50 -3.53 14.96
CA ALA A 258 1.08 -2.22 14.77
C ALA A 258 1.74 -1.66 16.04
N ASP A 259 1.99 -2.45 17.09
CA ASP A 259 2.61 -2.00 18.34
C ASP A 259 1.82 -0.84 19.01
N MET A 260 0.49 -0.91 19.01
CA MET A 260 -0.40 0.15 19.49
C MET A 260 -0.17 0.53 20.96
N ASN A 261 -0.03 1.83 21.22
CA ASN A 261 -0.16 2.39 22.56
C ASN A 261 -1.65 2.70 22.81
N TYR A 262 -2.34 1.74 23.42
CA TYR A 262 -3.78 1.82 23.69
C TYR A 262 -4.11 2.82 24.80
N ALA A 263 -5.10 3.68 24.58
CA ALA A 263 -5.65 4.61 25.57
C ALA A 263 -7.16 4.85 25.35
N THR A 264 -7.84 5.37 26.37
CA THR A 264 -9.29 5.61 26.36
C THR A 264 -9.72 6.85 25.58
N ASP A 265 -8.83 7.82 25.42
CA ASP A 265 -9.03 9.11 24.75
C ASP A 265 -8.31 9.21 23.38
N GLY A 266 -7.46 8.23 23.05
CA GLY A 266 -6.75 8.18 21.78
C GLY A 266 -5.63 7.15 21.76
N SER A 267 -5.82 6.07 21.01
CA SER A 267 -4.79 5.05 20.78
C SER A 267 -3.92 5.41 19.57
N GLY A 268 -2.59 5.30 19.71
CA GLY A 268 -1.65 5.72 18.67
C GLY A 268 -0.44 4.79 18.49
N THR A 269 0.14 4.82 17.29
CA THR A 269 1.40 4.14 16.94
C THR A 269 2.08 4.83 15.76
N TYR A 270 3.32 4.42 15.46
CA TYR A 270 4.07 4.88 14.30
C TYR A 270 3.69 4.08 13.05
N THR A 271 3.65 4.76 11.90
CA THR A 271 3.35 4.17 10.58
C THR A 271 4.31 3.03 10.23
N GLU A 272 5.57 3.11 10.67
CA GLU A 272 6.56 2.05 10.47
C GLU A 272 6.17 0.74 11.18
N ASN A 273 5.61 0.84 12.40
CA ASN A 273 5.16 -0.34 13.13
C ASN A 273 4.00 -1.02 12.41
N ALA A 274 3.06 -0.26 11.87
CA ALA A 274 1.97 -0.79 11.04
C ALA A 274 2.49 -1.50 9.80
N ALA A 275 3.44 -0.89 9.07
CA ALA A 275 4.04 -1.51 7.89
C ALA A 275 4.75 -2.84 8.23
N ARG A 276 5.51 -2.88 9.35
CA ARG A 276 6.12 -4.11 9.84
C ARG A 276 5.07 -5.14 10.29
N GLY A 277 4.01 -4.71 10.97
CA GLY A 277 2.93 -5.56 11.44
C GLY A 277 2.19 -6.24 10.29
N LEU A 278 1.89 -5.51 9.21
CA LEU A 278 1.34 -6.06 7.97
C LEU A 278 2.20 -7.20 7.43
N ARG A 279 3.52 -7.01 7.35
CA ARG A 279 4.45 -8.05 6.85
C ARG A 279 4.61 -9.21 7.81
N ARG A 280 4.85 -8.92 9.09
CA ARG A 280 5.17 -9.90 10.14
C ARG A 280 3.97 -10.76 10.52
N ASN A 281 2.82 -10.13 10.75
CA ASN A 281 1.68 -10.75 11.42
C ASN A 281 0.52 -11.11 10.48
N PHE A 282 0.44 -10.45 9.32
CA PHE A 282 -0.59 -10.70 8.32
C PHE A 282 -0.02 -11.25 7.01
N GLY A 283 1.30 -11.47 6.93
CA GLY A 283 1.98 -12.14 5.83
C GLY A 283 2.10 -11.31 4.55
N TYR A 284 1.80 -10.00 4.57
CA TYR A 284 1.93 -9.13 3.40
C TYR A 284 3.37 -9.15 2.86
N PRO A 285 3.59 -9.03 1.53
CA PRO A 285 4.93 -9.11 0.94
C PRO A 285 5.81 -7.91 1.33
N GLU A 286 7.13 -8.04 1.17
CA GLU A 286 8.12 -6.96 1.41
C GLU A 286 7.90 -5.70 0.56
N THR A 287 7.16 -5.83 -0.54
CA THR A 287 6.73 -4.70 -1.38
C THR A 287 5.66 -3.86 -0.71
N THR A 288 5.04 -4.36 0.37
CA THR A 288 4.21 -3.56 1.29
C THR A 288 5.14 -2.71 2.15
N GLN A 289 5.29 -1.44 1.81
CA GLN A 289 6.33 -0.59 2.36
C GLN A 289 5.81 0.80 2.75
N MET A 290 6.47 1.39 3.74
CA MET A 290 6.23 2.77 4.14
C MET A 290 7.10 3.72 3.31
N LEU A 291 6.48 4.73 2.73
CA LEU A 291 7.14 5.83 2.03
C LEU A 291 6.97 7.11 2.82
N LYS A 292 8.01 7.96 2.82
CA LYS A 292 8.00 9.25 3.53
C LYS A 292 7.82 10.41 2.56
N ARG A 293 6.81 11.27 2.77
CA ARG A 293 6.45 12.39 1.88
C ARG A 293 7.63 13.27 1.52
N ARG A 294 8.52 13.54 2.50
CA ARG A 294 9.70 14.40 2.38
C ARG A 294 10.76 13.92 1.37
N ARG A 295 10.66 12.67 0.89
CA ARG A 295 11.59 12.09 -0.10
C ARG A 295 11.15 12.29 -1.55
N TYR A 296 9.99 12.90 -1.77
CA TYR A 296 9.36 12.98 -3.10
C TYR A 296 8.93 14.40 -3.44
N SER A 297 8.98 14.76 -4.72
CA SER A 297 8.28 15.95 -5.23
C SER A 297 6.76 15.76 -5.13
N GLU A 298 5.99 16.84 -5.26
CA GLU A 298 4.51 16.72 -5.32
C GLU A 298 4.08 15.79 -6.46
N GLN A 299 4.69 15.92 -7.64
CA GLN A 299 4.38 15.09 -8.80
C GLN A 299 4.67 13.61 -8.53
N ALA A 300 5.87 13.28 -8.05
CA ALA A 300 6.25 11.90 -7.80
C ALA A 300 5.40 11.25 -6.70
N TRP A 301 5.01 12.03 -5.68
CA TRP A 301 4.13 11.55 -4.62
C TRP A 301 2.72 11.23 -5.13
N MET A 302 2.16 12.11 -5.97
CA MET A 302 0.86 11.90 -6.58
C MET A 302 0.89 10.76 -7.61
N ASP A 303 1.97 10.61 -8.38
CA ASP A 303 2.12 9.48 -9.31
C ASP A 303 2.09 8.12 -8.58
N ILE A 304 2.67 8.03 -7.38
CA ILE A 304 2.57 6.83 -6.53
C ILE A 304 1.10 6.58 -6.13
N ILE A 305 0.37 7.61 -5.70
CA ILE A 305 -1.05 7.51 -5.32
C ILE A 305 -1.89 7.05 -6.51
N TYR A 306 -1.68 7.66 -7.68
CA TYR A 306 -2.39 7.28 -8.90
C TYR A 306 -2.09 5.84 -9.29
N ASN A 307 -0.83 5.42 -9.26
CA ASN A 307 -0.46 4.05 -9.58
C ASN A 307 -1.12 3.02 -8.64
N GLU A 308 -1.10 3.24 -7.32
CA GLU A 308 -1.74 2.33 -6.37
C GLU A 308 -3.26 2.25 -6.59
N ILE A 309 -3.92 3.40 -6.76
CA ILE A 309 -5.38 3.45 -6.91
C ILE A 309 -5.85 2.88 -8.26
N ASN A 310 -5.10 3.07 -9.36
CA ASN A 310 -5.38 2.42 -10.65
C ASN A 310 -5.32 0.89 -10.55
N GLU A 311 -4.40 0.39 -9.75
CA GLU A 311 -4.24 -1.04 -9.50
C GLU A 311 -5.18 -1.59 -8.42
N ARG A 312 -6.14 -0.77 -7.97
CA ARG A 312 -7.13 -1.10 -6.94
C ARG A 312 -6.51 -1.46 -5.61
N ARG A 313 -5.44 -0.74 -5.24
CA ARG A 313 -4.81 -0.85 -3.93
C ARG A 313 -5.10 0.39 -3.10
N ALA A 314 -5.79 0.19 -2.00
CA ALA A 314 -5.99 1.26 -1.04
C ALA A 314 -4.68 1.55 -0.29
N ILE A 315 -4.49 2.81 0.07
CA ILE A 315 -3.28 3.30 0.71
C ILE A 315 -3.63 3.69 2.14
N LEU A 316 -2.87 3.18 3.11
CA LEU A 316 -2.91 3.73 4.47
C LEU A 316 -2.04 4.99 4.47
N TYR A 317 -2.64 6.13 4.76
CA TYR A 317 -1.94 7.41 4.77
C TYR A 317 -1.95 7.99 6.18
N THR A 318 -0.84 8.58 6.59
CA THR A 318 -0.70 9.21 7.90
C THR A 318 -0.17 10.63 7.80
N GLY A 319 -0.48 11.46 8.79
CA GLY A 319 0.10 12.78 9.00
C GLY A 319 0.21 13.06 10.49
N VAL A 320 1.19 13.89 10.88
CA VAL A 320 1.37 14.30 12.28
C VAL A 320 1.16 15.79 12.42
N ASP A 321 0.44 16.17 13.48
CA ASP A 321 0.36 17.52 14.00
C ASP A 321 1.08 17.60 15.35
N ASN A 322 2.08 18.48 15.46
CA ASN A 322 2.81 18.71 16.72
C ASN A 322 1.91 19.15 17.88
N LYS A 323 0.68 19.62 17.61
CA LYS A 323 -0.31 20.01 18.62
C LYS A 323 -1.37 18.94 18.87
N ASN A 324 -1.72 18.15 17.86
CA ASN A 324 -2.91 17.28 17.89
C ASN A 324 -2.61 15.77 17.72
N GLY A 325 -1.33 15.39 17.59
CA GLY A 325 -0.89 14.01 17.50
C GLY A 325 -0.85 13.46 16.07
N GLY A 326 -0.71 12.14 15.94
CA GLY A 326 -0.74 11.44 14.65
C GLY A 326 -2.16 11.13 14.19
N HIS A 327 -2.38 11.19 12.89
CA HIS A 327 -3.63 10.85 12.22
C HIS A 327 -3.37 9.82 11.12
N ALA A 328 -4.29 8.89 10.94
CA ALA A 328 -4.25 7.90 9.88
C ALA A 328 -5.62 7.75 9.22
N PHE A 329 -5.63 7.54 7.91
CA PHE A 329 -6.83 7.44 7.08
C PHE A 329 -6.52 6.63 5.81
N VAL A 330 -7.55 6.31 5.03
CA VAL A 330 -7.46 5.49 3.83
C VAL A 330 -7.65 6.33 2.58
N LEU A 331 -6.78 6.14 1.59
CA LEU A 331 -6.96 6.66 0.22
C LEU A 331 -7.42 5.54 -0.70
N SER A 332 -8.49 5.76 -1.47
CA SER A 332 -9.11 4.69 -2.27
C SER A 332 -9.77 5.14 -3.58
N GLY A 333 -9.51 6.37 -4.04
CA GLY A 333 -10.06 6.90 -5.29
C GLY A 333 -9.45 8.25 -5.64
N TYR A 334 -9.64 8.74 -6.87
CA TYR A 334 -9.31 10.11 -7.26
C TYR A 334 -10.22 10.63 -8.37
N ASP A 335 -10.37 11.95 -8.45
CA ASP A 335 -11.15 12.63 -9.51
C ASP A 335 -10.27 13.13 -10.67
N GLU A 336 -10.93 13.65 -11.72
CA GLU A 336 -10.27 14.15 -12.95
C GLU A 336 -9.34 15.35 -12.71
N THR A 337 -9.47 16.00 -11.56
CA THR A 337 -8.65 17.15 -11.19
C THR A 337 -7.43 16.76 -10.35
N GLY A 338 -7.41 15.54 -9.79
CA GLY A 338 -6.36 15.03 -8.91
C GLY A 338 -6.69 15.07 -7.42
N LYS A 339 -7.92 15.37 -7.02
CA LYS A 339 -8.33 15.19 -5.62
C LYS A 339 -8.48 13.72 -5.31
N VAL A 340 -8.10 13.33 -4.10
CA VAL A 340 -8.07 11.94 -3.66
C VAL A 340 -9.22 11.69 -2.69
N TRP A 341 -9.91 10.57 -2.84
CA TRP A 341 -10.91 10.13 -1.88
C TRP A 341 -10.23 9.76 -0.57
N ILE A 342 -10.69 10.34 0.53
CA ILE A 342 -10.25 10.03 1.89
C ILE A 342 -11.42 9.43 2.66
N ASN A 343 -11.17 8.26 3.25
CA ASN A 343 -11.95 7.73 4.35
C ASN A 343 -11.18 7.96 5.66
N TRP A 344 -11.77 8.74 6.57
CA TRP A 344 -11.08 9.19 7.77
C TRP A 344 -11.03 8.15 8.90
N GLY A 345 -11.82 7.08 8.84
CA GLY A 345 -11.97 6.13 9.94
C GLY A 345 -12.79 6.68 11.11
N TRP A 346 -13.79 7.53 10.81
CA TRP A 346 -14.69 8.18 11.77
C TRP A 346 -16.15 7.94 11.39
N ASP A 347 -16.50 6.68 11.14
CA ASP A 347 -17.86 6.27 10.79
C ASP A 347 -18.39 7.03 9.56
N GLY A 348 -17.54 7.24 8.56
CA GLY A 348 -17.88 7.98 7.33
C GLY A 348 -18.05 9.49 7.50
N ALA A 349 -17.81 10.06 8.68
CA ALA A 349 -17.93 11.50 8.89
C ALA A 349 -16.82 12.25 8.13
N SER A 350 -17.23 13.16 7.23
CA SER A 350 -16.35 13.95 6.36
C SER A 350 -15.64 13.15 5.28
N ASP A 351 -16.02 11.91 4.99
CA ASP A 351 -15.41 11.18 3.86
C ASP A 351 -15.70 11.91 2.53
N GLY A 352 -14.72 11.98 1.63
CA GLY A 352 -14.86 12.80 0.43
C GLY A 352 -13.58 12.96 -0.38
N PHE A 353 -13.59 13.85 -1.36
CA PHE A 353 -12.44 14.14 -2.22
C PHE A 353 -11.69 15.40 -1.76
N TYR A 354 -10.37 15.27 -1.62
CA TYR A 354 -9.49 16.27 -1.02
C TYR A 354 -8.21 16.49 -1.84
N ASP A 355 -7.74 17.74 -1.94
CA ASP A 355 -6.42 18.07 -2.51
C ASP A 355 -5.32 17.75 -1.49
N ILE A 356 -4.87 16.49 -1.48
CA ILE A 356 -3.81 16.03 -0.57
C ILE A 356 -2.42 16.57 -0.97
N ALA A 357 -2.22 16.86 -2.26
CA ALA A 357 -0.97 17.44 -2.76
C ALA A 357 -0.73 18.86 -2.22
N LEU A 358 -1.79 19.56 -1.81
CA LEU A 358 -1.71 20.89 -1.19
C LEU A 358 -0.91 20.86 0.12
N LEU A 359 -0.84 19.71 0.78
CA LEU A 359 -0.11 19.48 2.02
C LEU A 359 1.39 19.30 1.75
N ASN A 360 2.01 20.20 0.96
CA ASN A 360 3.40 20.07 0.51
C ASN A 360 4.41 20.77 1.45
N PRO A 361 5.43 20.07 1.96
CA PRO A 361 6.50 20.67 2.76
C PRO A 361 7.47 21.51 1.92
N LYS A 362 7.67 22.78 2.31
CA LYS A 362 8.82 23.60 1.84
C LYS A 362 9.60 24.31 2.95
N SER A 363 9.23 24.14 4.22
CA SER A 363 10.02 24.64 5.36
C SER A 363 9.64 23.91 6.65
N TYR A 364 10.43 24.13 7.71
CA TYR A 364 10.41 23.48 9.04
C TYR A 364 9.11 23.52 9.87
N LYS A 365 7.91 23.65 9.28
CA LYS A 365 6.62 23.55 9.99
C LYS A 365 5.48 22.99 9.12
N PHE A 366 4.68 22.16 9.79
CA PHE A 366 3.28 21.76 9.55
C PHE A 366 2.92 20.81 8.40
N SER A 367 3.91 20.08 7.84
CA SER A 367 3.66 18.96 6.90
C SER A 367 4.75 17.88 6.92
N GLU A 368 5.58 17.83 7.97
CA GLU A 368 6.90 17.17 7.93
C GLU A 368 6.86 15.64 7.99
N ASP A 369 5.85 15.04 8.63
CA ASP A 369 5.75 13.58 8.82
C ASP A 369 4.45 13.03 8.22
N GLN A 370 4.23 13.35 6.94
CA GLN A 370 3.30 12.56 6.14
C GLN A 370 4.00 11.31 5.64
N ASP A 371 3.37 10.17 5.88
CA ASP A 371 3.84 8.88 5.40
C ASP A 371 2.68 8.15 4.74
N MET A 372 2.99 7.20 3.86
CA MET A 372 2.00 6.27 3.35
C MET A 372 2.54 4.85 3.39
N ILE A 373 1.67 3.88 3.62
CA ILE A 373 1.95 2.47 3.37
C ILE A 373 1.26 2.11 2.07
N ILE A 374 2.08 1.74 1.08
CA ILE A 374 1.61 1.25 -0.21
C ILE A 374 1.71 -0.27 -0.26
N GLY A 375 1.07 -0.84 -1.26
CA GLY A 375 1.22 -2.26 -1.59
C GLY A 375 0.45 -3.20 -0.69
N ILE A 376 -0.47 -2.68 0.13
CA ILE A 376 -1.40 -3.45 0.96
C ILE A 376 -2.45 -4.11 0.05
N GLU A 377 -2.04 -5.16 -0.63
CA GLU A 377 -2.87 -6.02 -1.45
C GLU A 377 -2.57 -7.46 -1.05
N GLY A 378 -3.63 -8.26 -0.86
CA GLY A 378 -3.46 -9.69 -0.62
C GLY A 378 -2.93 -10.40 -1.87
N GLU A 379 -2.72 -11.71 -1.77
CA GLU A 379 -2.51 -12.52 -2.98
C GLU A 379 -3.81 -12.51 -3.80
N LYS A 380 -3.82 -11.81 -4.94
CA LYS A 380 -4.98 -11.79 -5.84
C LYS A 380 -5.28 -13.23 -6.27
N THR A 381 -6.49 -13.69 -5.96
CA THR A 381 -6.99 -15.04 -6.28
C THR A 381 -7.24 -15.23 -7.78
N GLU A 382 -7.34 -14.14 -8.56
CA GLU A 382 -7.30 -14.22 -10.01
C GLU A 382 -5.90 -14.70 -10.45
N THR A 383 -5.81 -16.01 -10.63
CA THR A 383 -4.58 -16.63 -11.07
C THR A 383 -4.44 -16.39 -12.57
N LEU A 384 -3.68 -15.37 -12.99
CA LEU A 384 -3.26 -15.31 -14.38
C LEU A 384 -2.26 -16.45 -14.59
N GLN A 385 -2.77 -17.55 -15.15
CA GLN A 385 -1.98 -18.68 -15.58
C GLN A 385 -1.53 -18.44 -17.02
N ASP A 386 -0.23 -18.52 -17.25
CA ASP A 386 0.32 -18.43 -18.58
C ASP A 386 1.21 -19.65 -18.86
N THR A 387 1.10 -20.19 -20.07
CA THR A 387 1.98 -21.25 -20.56
C THR A 387 2.61 -20.77 -21.84
N ILE A 388 3.92 -20.55 -21.79
CA ILE A 388 4.66 -19.89 -22.86
C ILE A 388 5.70 -20.85 -23.41
N THR A 389 5.64 -21.06 -24.73
CA THR A 389 6.66 -21.82 -25.44
C THR A 389 7.66 -20.85 -26.04
N VAL A 390 8.94 -20.99 -25.67
CA VAL A 390 10.04 -20.20 -26.22
C VAL A 390 10.67 -20.99 -27.36
N ASP A 391 10.29 -20.64 -28.59
CA ASP A 391 10.80 -21.30 -29.80
C ASP A 391 12.25 -20.91 -30.11
N THR A 392 12.63 -19.67 -29.78
CA THR A 392 13.98 -19.13 -29.95
C THR A 392 14.49 -18.59 -28.61
N PRO A 393 15.60 -19.13 -28.07
CA PRO A 393 16.17 -18.65 -26.81
C PRO A 393 16.45 -17.15 -26.84
N GLY A 394 16.12 -16.47 -25.74
CA GLY A 394 16.33 -15.06 -25.49
C GLY A 394 15.16 -14.15 -25.86
N ARG A 395 14.02 -14.72 -26.30
CA ARG A 395 12.86 -13.95 -26.78
C ARG A 395 11.65 -13.98 -25.84
N LEU A 396 11.77 -14.54 -24.64
CA LEU A 396 10.66 -14.59 -23.68
C LEU A 396 10.05 -13.22 -23.39
N GLN A 397 10.88 -12.16 -23.34
CA GLN A 397 10.40 -10.79 -23.11
C GLN A 397 9.40 -10.31 -24.17
N GLU A 398 9.55 -10.77 -25.42
CA GLU A 398 8.66 -10.38 -26.52
C GLU A 398 7.31 -11.12 -26.48
N LEU A 399 7.28 -12.28 -25.80
CA LEU A 399 6.10 -13.11 -25.65
C LEU A 399 5.21 -12.65 -24.48
N ILE A 400 5.73 -11.79 -23.60
CA ILE A 400 5.01 -11.30 -22.42
C ILE A 400 4.98 -9.78 -22.44
N ALA A 401 3.79 -9.21 -22.68
CA ALA A 401 3.60 -7.77 -22.60
C ALA A 401 3.97 -7.23 -21.21
N ASP A 402 4.68 -6.11 -21.15
CA ASP A 402 5.10 -5.50 -19.88
C ASP A 402 3.91 -5.23 -18.93
N SER A 403 2.73 -4.92 -19.49
CA SER A 403 1.50 -4.66 -18.75
C SER A 403 0.92 -5.87 -18.01
N ILE A 404 1.33 -7.09 -18.35
CA ILE A 404 0.86 -8.32 -17.69
C ILE A 404 1.90 -8.98 -16.80
N LYS A 405 3.20 -8.65 -16.93
CA LYS A 405 4.29 -9.27 -16.15
C LYS A 405 4.04 -9.28 -14.64
N SER A 406 3.60 -8.15 -14.09
CA SER A 406 3.31 -8.02 -12.66
C SER A 406 2.06 -8.76 -12.20
N LYS A 407 1.21 -9.21 -13.14
CA LYS A 407 -0.07 -9.89 -12.89
C LYS A 407 0.02 -11.41 -13.01
N ILE A 408 1.05 -11.94 -13.68
CA ILE A 408 1.26 -13.38 -13.81
C ILE A 408 1.52 -13.98 -12.43
N SER A 409 0.66 -14.91 -12.02
CA SER A 409 0.79 -15.60 -10.74
C SER A 409 1.16 -17.07 -10.87
N SER A 410 0.90 -17.68 -12.03
CA SER A 410 1.46 -18.98 -12.39
C SER A 410 2.03 -18.94 -13.80
N LEU A 411 3.30 -19.26 -13.95
CA LEU A 411 4.00 -19.27 -15.22
C LEU A 411 4.56 -20.65 -15.50
N LYS A 412 4.17 -21.25 -16.63
CA LYS A 412 4.84 -22.41 -17.19
C LYS A 412 5.63 -22.00 -18.43
N ILE A 413 6.88 -22.46 -18.52
CA ILE A 413 7.74 -22.19 -19.67
C ILE A 413 8.17 -23.51 -20.30
N ASN A 414 8.01 -23.59 -21.61
CA ASN A 414 8.45 -24.70 -22.44
C ASN A 414 9.54 -24.24 -23.41
N GLY A 415 10.34 -25.18 -23.90
CA GLY A 415 11.34 -24.92 -24.93
C GLY A 415 12.71 -24.50 -24.38
N LYS A 416 13.58 -24.02 -25.26
CA LYS A 416 14.95 -23.67 -24.89
C LYS A 416 15.00 -22.24 -24.36
N ILE A 417 15.60 -22.05 -23.19
CA ILE A 417 15.75 -20.74 -22.55
C ILE A 417 17.21 -20.43 -22.22
N ASN A 418 17.61 -19.17 -22.34
CA ASN A 418 18.98 -18.72 -22.07
C ASN A 418 19.04 -17.60 -21.02
N SER A 419 20.19 -16.92 -20.90
CA SER A 419 20.40 -15.85 -19.91
C SER A 419 19.39 -14.71 -20.04
N THR A 420 19.03 -14.29 -21.26
CA THR A 420 18.05 -13.21 -21.48
C THR A 420 16.65 -13.63 -21.02
N ASP A 421 16.27 -14.89 -21.23
CA ASP A 421 14.98 -15.40 -20.74
C ASP A 421 14.98 -15.51 -19.21
N LEU A 422 16.06 -16.03 -18.61
CA LEU A 422 16.20 -16.11 -17.16
C LEU A 422 16.15 -14.74 -16.50
N ARG A 423 16.70 -13.70 -17.15
CA ARG A 423 16.53 -12.29 -16.74
C ARG A 423 15.05 -11.91 -16.65
N THR A 424 14.28 -12.24 -17.70
CA THR A 424 12.85 -11.94 -17.78
C THR A 424 12.06 -12.68 -16.70
N ILE A 425 12.36 -13.96 -16.48
CA ILE A 425 11.76 -14.76 -15.40
C ILE A 425 12.02 -14.11 -14.04
N ARG A 426 13.25 -13.65 -13.77
CA ARG A 426 13.61 -12.97 -12.52
C ARG A 426 12.83 -11.67 -12.33
N GLN A 427 12.65 -10.87 -13.39
CA GLN A 427 11.85 -9.66 -13.35
C GLN A 427 10.38 -9.94 -13.04
N ILE A 428 9.80 -10.97 -13.68
CA ILE A 428 8.44 -11.43 -13.38
C ILE A 428 8.34 -11.89 -11.93
N ALA A 429 9.39 -12.55 -11.41
CA ALA A 429 9.51 -12.96 -10.00
C ALA A 429 9.89 -11.82 -9.03
N GLY A 430 9.89 -10.57 -9.50
CA GLY A 430 10.05 -9.38 -8.65
C GLY A 430 11.49 -8.96 -8.39
N ASN A 431 12.46 -9.47 -9.14
CA ASN A 431 13.88 -9.13 -8.98
C ASN A 431 14.48 -8.63 -10.29
N ASN A 432 14.85 -7.35 -10.31
CA ASN A 432 15.43 -6.71 -11.47
C ASN A 432 16.90 -7.09 -11.66
N PRO A 433 17.47 -6.86 -12.87
CA PRO A 433 18.85 -7.23 -13.16
C PRO A 433 19.91 -6.47 -12.34
N ASP A 434 19.55 -5.31 -11.80
CA ASP A 434 20.36 -4.48 -10.88
C ASP A 434 20.20 -4.90 -9.41
N GLY A 435 19.42 -5.94 -9.13
CA GLY A 435 19.12 -6.44 -7.79
C GLY A 435 18.03 -5.66 -7.05
N THR A 436 17.42 -4.64 -7.66
CA THR A 436 16.28 -3.94 -7.08
C THR A 436 15.06 -4.86 -7.05
N ILE A 437 14.31 -4.80 -5.94
CA ILE A 437 13.09 -5.58 -5.79
C ILE A 437 11.90 -4.78 -6.29
N GLN A 438 11.10 -5.42 -7.12
CA GLN A 438 9.82 -4.90 -7.58
C GLN A 438 8.68 -5.82 -7.16
N ARG A 439 7.47 -5.33 -7.34
CA ARG A 439 6.27 -6.12 -7.08
C ARG A 439 6.17 -7.27 -8.08
N SER A 440 5.76 -8.43 -7.58
CA SER A 440 5.49 -9.63 -8.36
C SER A 440 4.30 -10.36 -7.78
N SER A 441 3.41 -10.84 -8.65
CA SER A 441 2.36 -11.79 -8.31
C SER A 441 2.78 -13.25 -8.52
N LEU A 442 3.98 -13.52 -9.04
CA LEU A 442 4.42 -14.87 -9.41
C LEU A 442 4.56 -15.77 -8.18
N VAL A 443 3.59 -16.67 -8.02
CA VAL A 443 3.51 -17.67 -6.96
C VAL A 443 4.08 -19.02 -7.42
N SER A 444 3.76 -19.45 -8.64
CA SER A 444 4.18 -20.74 -9.19
C SER A 444 4.99 -20.57 -10.47
N LEU A 445 6.18 -21.14 -10.50
CA LEU A 445 7.03 -21.21 -11.69
C LEU A 445 7.28 -22.68 -12.06
N ASP A 446 6.82 -23.08 -13.23
CA ASP A 446 7.01 -24.42 -13.79
C ASP A 446 7.95 -24.37 -15.00
N LEU A 447 9.16 -24.88 -14.84
CA LEU A 447 10.16 -25.00 -15.90
C LEU A 447 10.37 -26.45 -16.33
N SER A 448 9.47 -27.38 -15.95
CA SER A 448 9.67 -28.82 -16.14
C SER A 448 9.92 -29.25 -17.59
N ASP A 449 9.35 -28.51 -18.55
CA ASP A 449 9.47 -28.75 -19.99
C ASP A 449 10.36 -27.70 -20.68
N ALA A 450 11.07 -26.88 -19.90
CA ALA A 450 12.13 -26.02 -20.39
C ALA A 450 13.46 -26.78 -20.48
N VAL A 451 14.39 -26.26 -21.28
CA VAL A 451 15.79 -26.69 -21.33
C VAL A 451 16.66 -25.44 -21.27
N ILE A 452 17.49 -25.33 -20.23
CA ILE A 452 18.42 -24.20 -20.12
C ILE A 452 19.59 -24.43 -21.07
N VAL A 453 19.89 -23.42 -21.89
CA VAL A 453 21.01 -23.39 -22.82
C VAL A 453 21.87 -22.15 -22.56
N SER A 454 23.13 -22.21 -22.98
CA SER A 454 24.06 -21.10 -22.97
C SER A 454 23.66 -19.97 -23.95
N GLY A 455 24.15 -18.76 -23.67
CA GLY A 455 23.94 -17.58 -24.51
C GLY A 455 22.98 -16.54 -23.92
N GLY A 456 22.74 -15.47 -24.68
CA GLY A 456 21.96 -14.30 -24.25
C GLY A 456 22.74 -13.34 -23.35
N ASP A 457 22.08 -12.26 -22.96
CA ASP A 457 22.63 -11.23 -22.09
C ASP A 457 22.57 -11.66 -20.60
N PRO A 458 23.51 -11.22 -19.75
CA PRO A 458 23.63 -11.69 -18.36
C PRO A 458 22.34 -11.58 -17.54
N TYR A 459 21.82 -12.67 -16.97
CA TYR A 459 20.57 -12.62 -16.20
C TYR A 459 20.66 -11.82 -14.90
N LEU A 460 21.88 -11.61 -14.40
CA LEU A 460 22.17 -10.81 -13.22
C LEU A 460 23.53 -10.12 -13.39
N VAL A 461 23.59 -8.83 -13.04
CA VAL A 461 24.84 -8.07 -12.96
C VAL A 461 25.07 -7.68 -11.51
N ASP A 462 26.14 -8.19 -10.92
CA ASP A 462 26.54 -7.98 -9.53
C ASP A 462 27.88 -7.24 -9.53
N ASP A 463 27.84 -5.92 -9.44
CA ASP A 463 28.96 -5.01 -9.68
C ASP A 463 29.62 -5.26 -11.06
N LYS A 464 30.78 -5.92 -11.06
CA LYS A 464 31.56 -6.28 -12.28
C LYS A 464 31.30 -7.71 -12.75
N ARG A 465 30.59 -8.54 -11.97
CA ARG A 465 30.31 -9.93 -12.31
C ARG A 465 29.05 -10.01 -13.15
N GLN A 466 29.18 -10.61 -14.34
CA GLN A 466 28.07 -10.90 -15.22
C GLN A 466 27.77 -12.39 -15.14
N LEU A 467 26.57 -12.74 -14.65
CA LEU A 467 26.16 -14.13 -14.53
C LEU A 467 25.35 -14.55 -15.76
N ILE A 468 25.73 -15.67 -16.36
CA ILE A 468 25.17 -16.22 -17.60
C ILE A 468 24.82 -17.71 -17.42
N THR A 469 23.94 -18.22 -18.27
CA THR A 469 23.53 -19.63 -18.29
C THR A 469 24.56 -20.50 -18.99
N ASN A 470 24.65 -21.76 -18.54
CA ASN A 470 25.27 -22.86 -19.28
C ASN A 470 24.23 -23.94 -19.58
N ASP A 471 24.55 -24.82 -20.52
CA ASP A 471 23.65 -25.90 -20.92
C ASP A 471 23.32 -26.83 -19.74
N ASN A 472 22.02 -27.06 -19.53
CA ASN A 472 21.48 -27.95 -18.49
C ASN A 472 21.91 -27.60 -17.06
N GLU A 473 22.19 -26.33 -16.78
CA GLU A 473 22.55 -25.84 -15.46
C GLU A 473 21.47 -24.90 -14.92
N ILE A 474 21.17 -25.01 -13.62
CA ILE A 474 20.56 -23.91 -12.87
C ILE A 474 21.70 -23.05 -12.33
N PRO A 475 21.98 -21.88 -12.92
CA PRO A 475 23.23 -21.19 -12.67
C PRO A 475 23.25 -20.48 -11.30
N GLU A 476 24.42 -19.99 -10.90
CA GLU A 476 24.62 -19.26 -9.64
C GLU A 476 23.56 -18.17 -9.46
N ARG A 477 22.90 -18.13 -8.30
CA ARG A 477 21.89 -17.11 -7.97
C ARG A 477 20.71 -17.02 -8.95
N ALA A 478 20.41 -18.05 -9.76
CA ALA A 478 19.34 -18.06 -10.75
C ALA A 478 18.00 -17.50 -10.24
N PHE A 479 17.55 -17.93 -9.06
CA PHE A 479 16.33 -17.44 -8.40
C PHE A 479 16.61 -16.68 -7.10
N PHE A 480 17.84 -16.22 -6.90
CA PHE A 480 18.23 -15.51 -5.69
C PHE A 480 17.32 -14.30 -5.46
N ASN A 481 16.78 -14.18 -4.24
CA ASN A 481 15.94 -13.07 -3.80
C ASN A 481 14.62 -12.90 -4.58
N CYS A 482 14.18 -13.92 -5.33
CA CYS A 482 12.88 -13.95 -6.01
C CYS A 482 11.75 -14.30 -5.01
N LYS A 483 11.50 -13.39 -4.07
CA LYS A 483 10.70 -13.62 -2.84
C LYS A 483 9.22 -13.94 -3.07
N SER A 484 8.68 -13.73 -4.27
CA SER A 484 7.28 -14.05 -4.58
C SER A 484 7.04 -15.55 -4.77
N ILE A 485 8.05 -16.29 -5.20
CA ILE A 485 7.92 -17.71 -5.58
C ILE A 485 7.62 -18.57 -4.34
N ARG A 486 6.49 -19.27 -4.38
CA ARG A 486 6.07 -20.29 -3.40
C ARG A 486 6.22 -21.71 -3.93
N LYS A 487 6.06 -21.90 -5.24
CA LYS A 487 6.23 -23.19 -5.91
C LYS A 487 7.20 -23.05 -7.07
N LEU A 488 8.24 -23.90 -7.08
CA LEU A 488 9.25 -23.94 -8.15
C LEU A 488 9.42 -25.37 -8.66
N ILE A 489 9.26 -25.58 -9.96
CA ILE A 489 9.56 -26.86 -10.62
C ILE A 489 10.71 -26.63 -11.59
N LEU A 490 11.82 -27.34 -11.42
CA LEU A 490 13.02 -27.19 -12.25
C LEU A 490 12.94 -28.00 -13.56
N PRO A 491 13.71 -27.60 -14.60
CA PRO A 491 13.86 -28.37 -15.84
C PRO A 491 14.29 -29.80 -15.59
N LYS A 492 13.60 -30.78 -16.18
CA LYS A 492 13.98 -32.20 -16.07
C LYS A 492 15.41 -32.47 -16.52
N SER A 493 15.91 -31.67 -17.47
CA SER A 493 17.26 -31.77 -18.02
C SER A 493 18.37 -31.27 -17.10
N THR A 494 18.06 -30.58 -15.99
CA THR A 494 19.05 -29.99 -15.06
C THR A 494 20.07 -31.03 -14.60
N MET A 495 21.37 -30.81 -14.84
CA MET A 495 22.47 -31.69 -14.46
C MET A 495 23.27 -31.14 -13.29
N THR A 496 23.39 -29.81 -13.20
CA THR A 496 24.18 -29.08 -12.20
C THR A 496 23.34 -27.91 -11.66
N ILE A 497 23.57 -27.57 -10.38
CA ILE A 497 22.92 -26.43 -9.71
C ILE A 497 24.01 -25.63 -9.02
N GLY A 498 24.08 -24.34 -9.32
CA GLY A 498 25.08 -23.42 -8.80
C GLY A 498 24.75 -22.81 -7.43
N ASP A 499 25.76 -22.16 -6.85
CA ASP A 499 25.69 -21.53 -5.53
C ASP A 499 24.53 -20.52 -5.43
N GLY A 500 23.80 -20.58 -4.32
CA GLY A 500 22.72 -19.63 -4.03
C GLY A 500 21.56 -19.62 -5.03
N ALA A 501 21.42 -20.62 -5.90
CA ALA A 501 20.32 -20.72 -6.87
C ALA A 501 18.93 -20.51 -6.22
N PHE A 502 18.74 -20.97 -4.99
CA PHE A 502 17.50 -20.86 -4.20
C PHE A 502 17.61 -19.90 -3.00
N GLY A 503 18.69 -19.13 -2.93
CA GLY A 503 18.95 -18.24 -1.80
C GLY A 503 17.88 -17.14 -1.66
N LYS A 504 17.45 -16.87 -0.43
CA LYS A 504 16.44 -15.84 -0.12
C LYS A 504 15.06 -16.05 -0.79
N LEU A 505 14.68 -17.27 -1.13
CA LEU A 505 13.28 -17.62 -1.46
C LEU A 505 12.43 -17.73 -0.18
N GLY A 506 12.23 -16.60 0.52
CA GLY A 506 11.67 -16.58 1.88
C GLY A 506 10.22 -17.03 2.05
N ARG A 507 9.46 -17.17 0.94
CA ARG A 507 8.07 -17.64 0.93
C ARG A 507 7.91 -19.00 0.24
N LEU A 508 9.01 -19.70 -0.04
CA LEU A 508 8.96 -21.02 -0.68
C LEU A 508 8.16 -21.99 0.19
N ASP A 509 7.16 -22.63 -0.42
CA ASP A 509 6.34 -23.67 0.19
C ASP A 509 6.74 -25.04 -0.38
N SER A 510 6.97 -25.12 -1.70
CA SER A 510 7.38 -26.36 -2.39
C SER A 510 8.40 -26.12 -3.50
N ILE A 511 9.30 -27.08 -3.69
CA ILE A 511 10.25 -27.12 -4.79
C ILE A 511 10.39 -28.54 -5.31
N SER A 512 10.44 -28.70 -6.64
CA SER A 512 10.70 -29.96 -7.31
C SER A 512 12.02 -29.86 -8.07
N ILE A 513 13.03 -30.56 -7.56
CA ILE A 513 14.35 -30.70 -8.17
C ILE A 513 14.41 -32.11 -8.79
N PRO A 514 14.75 -32.27 -10.08
CA PRO A 514 14.84 -33.59 -10.69
C PRO A 514 15.97 -34.41 -10.08
N THR A 515 15.72 -35.69 -9.84
CA THR A 515 16.68 -36.66 -9.31
C THR A 515 17.03 -37.69 -10.38
N GLY A 516 18.18 -38.35 -10.24
CA GLY A 516 18.63 -39.42 -11.13
C GLY A 516 20.13 -39.67 -11.05
N ASP A 517 20.56 -40.87 -11.43
CA ASP A 517 21.97 -41.28 -11.34
C ASP A 517 22.90 -40.48 -12.25
N ASN A 518 22.36 -39.83 -13.28
CA ASN A 518 23.14 -38.98 -14.18
C ASN A 518 23.40 -37.57 -13.61
N LYS A 519 22.74 -37.16 -12.53
CA LYS A 519 22.90 -35.82 -11.94
C LYS A 519 24.24 -35.66 -11.23
N ASN A 520 24.74 -34.43 -11.14
CA ASN A 520 25.97 -34.07 -10.40
C ASN A 520 25.70 -33.71 -8.93
N TYR A 521 24.48 -33.92 -8.46
CA TYR A 521 24.01 -33.60 -7.12
C TYR A 521 23.08 -34.68 -6.59
N ILE A 522 22.83 -34.66 -5.28
CA ILE A 522 21.81 -35.45 -4.59
C ILE A 522 20.84 -34.49 -3.90
N PHE A 523 19.55 -34.79 -3.96
CA PHE A 523 18.50 -34.05 -3.27
C PHE A 523 17.62 -35.01 -2.46
N ASP A 524 17.54 -34.79 -1.15
CA ASP A 524 16.78 -35.64 -0.22
C ASP A 524 15.38 -35.08 0.11
N GLY A 525 14.96 -34.02 -0.59
CA GLY A 525 13.72 -33.28 -0.31
C GLY A 525 13.92 -32.02 0.54
N GLN A 526 15.04 -31.90 1.27
CA GLN A 526 15.33 -30.77 2.16
C GLN A 526 16.72 -30.17 1.95
N THR A 527 17.69 -30.99 1.53
CA THR A 527 19.09 -30.64 1.36
C THR A 527 19.56 -31.08 -0.03
N LEU A 528 20.21 -30.15 -0.72
CA LEU A 528 20.91 -30.36 -1.97
C LEU A 528 22.41 -30.46 -1.68
N MET A 529 23.02 -31.57 -2.08
CA MET A 529 24.44 -31.88 -1.85
C MET A 529 25.15 -32.24 -3.15
N THR A 530 26.47 -32.19 -3.15
CA THR A 530 27.30 -32.79 -4.21
C THR A 530 27.05 -34.29 -4.30
N LYS A 531 27.33 -34.89 -5.47
CA LYS A 531 27.09 -36.31 -5.72
C LYS A 531 27.82 -37.26 -4.75
N ASP A 532 29.00 -36.87 -4.29
CA ASP A 532 29.78 -37.60 -3.30
C ASP A 532 29.32 -37.37 -1.84
N SER A 533 28.26 -36.55 -1.65
CA SER A 533 27.72 -36.15 -0.36
C SER A 533 28.75 -35.50 0.58
N LYS A 534 29.76 -34.81 0.03
CA LYS A 534 30.78 -34.10 0.81
C LYS A 534 30.49 -32.62 1.02
N GLU A 535 29.71 -31.99 0.14
CA GLU A 535 29.42 -30.56 0.25
C GLU A 535 27.91 -30.30 0.21
N ILE A 536 27.45 -29.37 1.05
CA ILE A 536 26.08 -28.86 1.00
C ILE A 536 26.05 -27.71 0.00
N ILE A 537 25.29 -27.87 -1.08
CA ILE A 537 25.04 -26.85 -2.09
C ILE A 537 23.97 -25.87 -1.57
N ALA A 538 22.85 -26.41 -1.08
CA ALA A 538 21.76 -25.61 -0.53
C ALA A 538 20.88 -26.41 0.45
N VAL A 539 20.47 -25.78 1.54
CA VAL A 539 19.35 -26.20 2.38
C VAL A 539 18.12 -25.44 1.92
N MET A 540 17.00 -26.13 1.70
CA MET A 540 15.80 -25.50 1.17
C MET A 540 15.22 -24.48 2.18
N PRO A 541 14.84 -23.26 1.74
CA PRO A 541 14.30 -22.23 2.63
C PRO A 541 13.03 -22.60 3.41
N ASN A 542 12.28 -23.59 2.92
CA ASN A 542 11.05 -24.07 3.55
C ASN A 542 11.29 -25.05 4.72
N ASN A 543 12.55 -25.43 4.98
CA ASN A 543 12.95 -26.28 6.10
C ASN A 543 12.69 -25.57 7.45
N LYS A 544 12.31 -26.33 8.49
CA LYS A 544 11.87 -25.81 9.79
C LYS A 544 12.54 -26.54 10.95
N GLY A 545 12.72 -25.85 12.07
CA GLY A 545 13.25 -26.45 13.30
C GLY A 545 14.77 -26.54 13.31
N ASP A 546 15.30 -27.55 14.00
CA ASP A 546 16.74 -27.73 14.15
C ASP A 546 17.32 -28.49 12.94
N PHE A 547 18.42 -27.99 12.37
CA PHE A 547 19.13 -28.63 11.26
C PHE A 547 20.46 -29.21 11.72
N ASN A 548 20.69 -30.50 11.49
CA ASN A 548 21.95 -31.17 11.83
C ASN A 548 22.78 -31.38 10.57
N VAL A 549 23.96 -30.79 10.51
CA VAL A 549 24.93 -31.03 9.44
C VAL A 549 25.55 -32.42 9.66
N ALA A 550 25.44 -33.29 8.66
CA ALA A 550 25.92 -34.67 8.75
C ALA A 550 27.45 -34.74 8.91
N LYS A 551 27.93 -35.75 9.64
CA LYS A 551 29.38 -36.03 9.76
C LYS A 551 29.96 -36.36 8.38
N GLY A 552 31.10 -35.76 8.06
CA GLY A 552 31.79 -35.97 6.78
C GLY A 552 31.47 -34.93 5.71
N ILE A 553 30.56 -33.99 5.98
CA ILE A 553 30.45 -32.75 5.21
C ILE A 553 31.68 -31.89 5.46
N THR A 554 32.37 -31.50 4.40
CA THR A 554 33.62 -30.73 4.45
C THR A 554 33.41 -29.26 4.08
N LYS A 555 32.33 -28.93 3.37
CA LYS A 555 32.05 -27.57 2.90
C LYS A 555 30.56 -27.29 2.77
N ILE A 556 30.20 -26.03 3.03
CA ILE A 556 28.90 -25.44 2.73
C ILE A 556 29.15 -24.36 1.68
N HIS A 557 28.46 -24.44 0.55
CA HIS A 557 28.59 -23.49 -0.56
C HIS A 557 28.10 -22.10 -0.19
N ASN A 558 28.44 -21.10 -1.02
CA ASN A 558 27.97 -19.75 -0.80
C ASN A 558 26.44 -19.72 -0.81
N TYR A 559 25.86 -19.01 0.17
CA TYR A 559 24.41 -18.92 0.38
C TYR A 559 23.71 -20.25 0.73
N GLY A 560 24.44 -21.29 1.16
CA GLY A 560 23.86 -22.62 1.42
C GLY A 560 22.70 -22.66 2.42
N PHE A 561 22.63 -21.73 3.37
CA PHE A 561 21.50 -21.58 4.32
C PHE A 561 20.68 -20.29 4.09
N SER A 562 20.88 -19.60 2.97
CA SER A 562 20.30 -18.28 2.75
C SER A 562 18.79 -18.35 2.54
N GLY A 563 18.02 -17.74 3.45
CA GLY A 563 16.55 -17.74 3.39
C GLY A 563 15.89 -18.80 4.26
N CYS A 564 16.65 -19.66 4.95
CA CYS A 564 16.13 -20.64 5.91
C CYS A 564 15.67 -19.99 7.23
N SER A 565 14.76 -19.01 7.16
CA SER A 565 14.31 -18.20 8.30
C SER A 565 13.43 -18.96 9.30
N LYS A 566 13.00 -20.18 8.95
CA LYS A 566 12.20 -21.06 9.81
C LYS A 566 13.05 -22.08 10.58
N LEU A 567 14.37 -22.11 10.38
CA LEU A 567 15.28 -22.89 11.20
C LEU A 567 15.51 -22.19 12.54
N THR A 568 15.49 -22.95 13.62
CA THR A 568 15.71 -22.47 14.99
C THR A 568 17.15 -22.64 15.45
N LYS A 569 17.85 -23.63 14.88
CA LYS A 569 19.22 -23.99 15.25
C LYS A 569 19.93 -24.70 14.10
N ILE A 570 21.23 -24.51 13.98
CA ILE A 570 22.10 -25.32 13.12
C ILE A 570 23.15 -25.99 14.01
N VAL A 571 23.25 -27.30 13.92
CA VAL A 571 24.22 -28.11 14.67
C VAL A 571 25.28 -28.61 13.69
N LEU A 572 26.53 -28.25 13.96
CA LEU A 572 27.68 -28.74 13.20
C LEU A 572 28.21 -30.03 13.81
N PRO A 573 28.75 -30.98 13.02
CA PRO A 573 29.32 -32.21 13.56
C PRO A 573 30.58 -31.87 14.36
N ASN A 574 30.82 -32.63 15.43
CA ASN A 574 32.12 -32.61 16.11
C ASN A 574 33.17 -33.13 15.12
N THR A 575 34.25 -32.37 14.97
CA THR A 575 35.37 -32.63 14.04
C THR A 575 35.94 -34.02 14.17
#